data_AF-A0A9P9CGG5-F1
#
_entry.id   AF-A0A9P9CGG5-F1
#
_cell.length_a   1.000
_cell.length_b   1.000
_cell.length_c   1.000
_cell.angle_alpha   90.00
_cell.angle_beta   90.00
_cell.angle_gamma   90.00
#
_symmetry.space_group_name_H-M   'P 1'
#
loop_
_entity.id
_entity.type
_entity.pdbx_description
1 polymer ?
#
loop_
_entity_poly.entity_id
_entity_poly.type
_entity_poly.pdbx_seq_one_letter_code
_entity_poly.pdbx_strand_id
1 'polypeptide(L)'
;SQPTYTNFAVAGGAGGLGALITKALLSQGAEVIVLTRSKDSAVPAGAAAKVVDYADSASLSAALKGVQVVISALNAGGFGQQPALADAAKAAGVKLFVPSEYGNPTHEVSADSLLHFKAALHQHLRTIGLPYTLYYTGWFSDYNFIPPFGFDVANKTLTIVGKGNTPISFTSRPDVAHFIAYTLTHLPEDKLQNATLGVEGDRRTLVSLKQTFEEVFGGEFKLVHRDTDEVAKLVQEKREAVFLDYILLSGELGEVQIDNAQNSLVPGWQPLTVAAALKKYF
;
A
#
# COMPACT_ATOMS: atom_id res chain seq x y z
N SER A 1 17.26 20.34 6.19
CA SER A 1 18.09 19.17 6.50
C SER A 1 18.54 18.55 5.20
N GLN A 2 19.72 17.94 5.13
CA GLN A 2 20.09 17.14 3.96
C GLN A 2 19.15 15.92 3.88
N PRO A 3 18.71 15.51 2.67
CA PRO A 3 17.87 14.35 2.53
C PRO A 3 18.62 13.06 2.90
N THR A 4 17.98 12.15 3.63
CA THR A 4 18.54 10.87 4.07
C THR A 4 18.90 9.99 2.89
N TYR A 5 17.93 9.75 2.02
CA TYR A 5 18.12 9.05 0.75
C TYR A 5 17.72 9.98 -0.41
N THR A 6 18.48 9.92 -1.50
CA THR A 6 18.33 10.75 -2.69
C THR A 6 18.19 9.96 -3.99
N ASN A 7 18.50 8.66 -4.00
CA ASN A 7 18.43 7.84 -5.21
C ASN A 7 17.58 6.58 -4.99
N PHE A 8 16.51 6.44 -5.77
CA PHE A 8 15.47 5.45 -5.58
C PHE A 8 15.22 4.64 -6.86
N ALA A 9 14.91 3.36 -6.70
CA ALA A 9 14.24 2.59 -7.75
C ALA A 9 12.83 2.20 -7.32
N VAL A 10 11.85 2.33 -8.22
CA VAL A 10 10.44 1.99 -7.95
C VAL A 10 9.98 0.89 -8.91
N ALA A 11 9.84 -0.33 -8.38
CA ALA A 11 9.19 -1.44 -9.08
C ALA A 11 7.66 -1.22 -9.09
N GLY A 12 7.04 -1.30 -10.27
CA GLY A 12 5.63 -0.94 -10.41
C GLY A 12 5.37 0.58 -10.37
N GLY A 13 6.39 1.41 -10.60
CA GLY A 13 6.29 2.88 -10.57
C GLY A 13 5.41 3.51 -11.65
N ALA A 14 4.87 2.74 -12.59
CA ALA A 14 3.84 3.18 -13.54
C ALA A 14 2.40 2.83 -13.08
N GLY A 15 2.25 2.09 -11.99
CA GLY A 15 0.95 1.68 -11.43
C GLY A 15 0.31 2.76 -10.55
N GLY A 16 -0.91 2.51 -10.08
CA GLY A 16 -1.72 3.49 -9.34
C GLY A 16 -1.02 4.14 -8.15
N LEU A 17 -0.47 3.34 -7.23
CA LEU A 17 0.29 3.86 -6.09
C LEU A 17 1.75 4.20 -6.47
N GLY A 18 2.42 3.33 -7.24
CA GLY A 18 3.83 3.52 -7.59
C GLY A 18 4.11 4.80 -8.36
N ALA A 19 3.19 5.25 -9.23
CA ALA A 19 3.31 6.52 -9.93
C ALA A 19 3.17 7.72 -8.99
N LEU A 20 2.32 7.63 -7.97
CA LEU A 20 2.18 8.66 -6.94
C LEU A 20 3.43 8.73 -6.07
N ILE A 21 3.98 7.60 -5.63
CA ILE A 21 5.24 7.53 -4.89
C ILE A 21 6.38 8.14 -5.72
N THR A 22 6.50 7.76 -6.99
CA THR A 22 7.51 8.31 -7.91
C THR A 22 7.41 9.83 -8.02
N LYS A 23 6.20 10.38 -8.24
CA LYS A 23 5.98 11.84 -8.28
C LYS A 23 6.33 12.52 -6.96
N ALA A 24 5.94 11.92 -5.84
CA ALA A 24 6.23 12.46 -4.52
C ALA A 24 7.74 12.52 -4.25
N LEU A 25 8.48 11.46 -4.56
CA LEU A 25 9.96 11.44 -4.46
C LEU A 25 10.62 12.50 -5.34
N LEU A 26 10.20 12.62 -6.61
CA LEU A 26 10.72 13.66 -7.51
C LEU A 26 10.47 15.06 -6.96
N SER A 27 9.33 15.30 -6.32
CA SER A 27 9.01 16.60 -5.69
C SER A 27 9.90 16.92 -4.48
N GLN A 28 10.50 15.90 -3.84
CA GLN A 28 11.51 16.07 -2.80
C GLN A 28 12.94 16.27 -3.37
N GLY A 29 13.09 16.37 -4.69
CA GLY A 29 14.37 16.52 -5.37
C GLY A 29 15.18 15.22 -5.49
N ALA A 30 14.54 14.06 -5.28
CA ALA A 30 15.20 12.77 -5.42
C ALA A 30 15.33 12.33 -6.88
N GLU A 31 16.39 11.56 -7.17
CA GLU A 31 16.54 10.83 -8.42
C GLU A 31 15.74 9.52 -8.35
N VAL A 32 14.91 9.27 -9.38
CA VAL A 32 14.05 8.08 -9.40
C VAL A 32 14.20 7.31 -10.71
N ILE A 33 14.44 6.01 -10.58
CA ILE A 33 14.39 5.04 -11.67
C ILE A 33 13.13 4.18 -11.52
N VAL A 34 12.23 4.20 -12.49
CA VAL A 34 11.09 3.29 -12.53
C VAL A 34 11.49 2.00 -13.24
N LEU A 35 11.30 0.86 -12.57
CA LEU A 35 11.51 -0.46 -13.16
C LEU A 35 10.23 -0.90 -13.89
N THR A 36 10.31 -1.06 -15.21
CA THR A 36 9.17 -1.40 -16.08
C THR A 36 9.42 -2.72 -16.82
N ARG A 37 8.36 -3.31 -17.38
CA ARG A 37 8.47 -4.50 -18.24
C ARG A 37 8.46 -4.15 -19.74
N SER A 38 8.06 -2.93 -20.08
CA SER A 38 8.01 -2.44 -21.46
C SER A 38 8.50 -1.00 -21.54
N LYS A 39 9.13 -0.65 -22.67
CA LYS A 39 9.56 0.71 -23.01
C LYS A 39 8.38 1.67 -23.16
N ASP A 40 7.20 1.16 -23.47
CA ASP A 40 5.99 1.95 -23.69
C ASP A 40 5.23 2.27 -22.38
N SER A 41 5.79 1.88 -21.24
CA SER A 41 5.17 2.16 -19.94
C SER A 41 5.17 3.67 -19.68
N ALA A 42 3.99 4.24 -19.42
CA ALA A 42 3.85 5.64 -19.04
C ALA A 42 4.42 5.86 -17.63
N VAL A 43 5.67 6.34 -17.55
CA VAL A 43 6.33 6.71 -16.29
C VAL A 43 6.12 8.20 -15.98
N PRO A 44 6.09 8.61 -14.70
CA PRO A 44 6.03 10.02 -14.36
C PRO A 44 7.18 10.83 -14.94
N ALA A 45 6.89 12.03 -15.45
CA ALA A 45 7.89 12.94 -15.98
C ALA A 45 8.95 13.28 -14.93
N GLY A 46 10.22 13.26 -15.32
CA GLY A 46 11.36 13.45 -14.44
C GLY A 46 11.97 12.16 -13.89
N ALA A 47 11.26 11.02 -13.95
CA ALA A 47 11.85 9.73 -13.64
C ALA A 47 12.55 9.12 -14.87
N ALA A 48 13.66 8.43 -14.64
CA ALA A 48 14.22 7.52 -15.62
C ALA A 48 13.41 6.23 -15.67
N ALA A 49 13.36 5.55 -16.82
CA ALA A 49 12.77 4.22 -16.94
C ALA A 49 13.86 3.19 -17.28
N LYS A 50 13.85 2.05 -16.58
CA LYS A 50 14.67 0.89 -16.96
C LYS A 50 13.75 -0.30 -17.17
N VAL A 51 13.81 -0.87 -18.36
CA VAL A 51 13.14 -2.14 -18.67
C VAL A 51 13.93 -3.26 -18.02
N VAL A 52 13.25 -4.05 -17.19
CA VAL A 52 13.84 -5.19 -16.49
C VAL A 52 12.97 -6.42 -16.67
N ASP A 53 13.61 -7.57 -16.65
CA ASP A 53 12.94 -8.85 -16.41
C ASP A 53 13.17 -9.22 -14.94
N TYR A 54 12.08 -9.41 -14.19
CA TYR A 54 12.16 -9.78 -12.78
C TYR A 54 12.64 -11.22 -12.57
N ALA A 55 12.66 -12.04 -13.63
CA ALA A 55 13.27 -13.37 -13.61
C ALA A 55 14.78 -13.34 -13.89
N ASP A 56 15.33 -12.21 -14.36
CA ASP A 56 16.75 -12.05 -14.67
C ASP A 56 17.46 -11.23 -13.60
N SER A 57 18.17 -11.93 -12.71
CA SER A 57 18.93 -11.31 -11.62
C SER A 57 20.03 -10.36 -12.10
N ALA A 58 20.62 -10.60 -13.27
CA ALA A 58 21.67 -9.74 -13.82
C ALA A 58 21.08 -8.42 -14.34
N SER A 59 19.94 -8.50 -15.03
CA SER A 59 19.17 -7.32 -15.48
C SER A 59 18.76 -6.43 -14.30
N LEU A 60 18.21 -7.05 -13.23
CA LEU A 60 17.85 -6.34 -12.00
C LEU A 60 19.08 -5.69 -11.33
N SER A 61 20.16 -6.44 -11.14
CA SER A 61 21.37 -5.92 -10.47
C SER A 61 21.99 -4.75 -11.24
N ALA A 62 22.01 -4.82 -12.58
CA ALA A 62 22.50 -3.73 -13.42
C ALA A 62 21.60 -2.48 -13.32
N ALA A 63 20.28 -2.67 -13.23
CA ALA A 63 19.33 -1.59 -13.08
C ALA A 63 19.48 -0.86 -11.72
N LEU A 64 19.89 -1.59 -10.69
CA LEU A 64 19.96 -1.12 -9.29
C LEU A 64 21.32 -0.55 -8.87
N LYS A 65 22.33 -0.52 -9.76
CA LYS A 65 23.63 0.11 -9.44
C LYS A 65 23.45 1.58 -9.05
N GLY A 66 24.01 1.95 -7.90
CA GLY A 66 23.95 3.32 -7.35
C GLY A 66 22.63 3.69 -6.66
N VAL A 67 21.64 2.79 -6.65
CA VAL A 67 20.36 2.99 -5.96
C VAL A 67 20.55 2.80 -4.46
N GLN A 68 20.00 3.72 -3.66
CA GLN A 68 20.04 3.64 -2.20
C GLN A 68 18.83 2.90 -1.64
N VAL A 69 17.65 3.11 -2.23
CA VAL A 69 16.39 2.51 -1.77
C VAL A 69 15.63 1.89 -2.93
N VAL A 70 15.19 0.64 -2.76
CA VAL A 70 14.26 -0.01 -3.70
C VAL A 70 12.88 -0.03 -3.08
N ILE A 71 11.90 0.53 -3.79
CA ILE A 71 10.49 0.52 -3.40
C ILE A 71 9.74 -0.42 -4.34
N SER A 72 9.12 -1.44 -3.78
CA SER A 72 8.18 -2.30 -4.47
C SER A 72 6.77 -1.75 -4.33
N ALA A 73 6.17 -1.37 -5.45
CA ALA A 73 4.75 -1.02 -5.60
C ALA A 73 4.04 -2.01 -6.55
N LEU A 74 4.55 -3.25 -6.60
CA LEU A 74 3.94 -4.34 -7.37
C LEU A 74 2.59 -4.72 -6.77
N ASN A 75 1.63 -5.09 -7.63
CA ASN A 75 0.31 -5.56 -7.21
C ASN A 75 0.30 -7.08 -7.00
N ALA A 76 -0.88 -7.66 -6.77
CA ALA A 76 -1.06 -9.10 -6.53
C ALA A 76 -0.33 -10.00 -7.53
N GLY A 77 -0.36 -9.67 -8.83
CA GLY A 77 0.32 -10.46 -9.87
C GLY A 77 1.86 -10.36 -9.85
N GLY A 78 2.43 -9.42 -9.10
CA GLY A 78 3.88 -9.22 -8.98
C GLY A 78 4.45 -9.58 -7.61
N PHE A 79 3.65 -10.00 -6.62
CA PHE A 79 4.17 -10.28 -5.28
C PHE A 79 5.23 -11.38 -5.25
N GLY A 80 5.09 -12.40 -6.10
CA GLY A 80 6.07 -13.48 -6.24
C GLY A 80 7.44 -13.02 -6.79
N GLN A 81 7.55 -11.81 -7.34
CA GLN A 81 8.79 -11.26 -7.88
C GLN A 81 9.62 -10.49 -6.84
N GLN A 82 9.03 -10.18 -5.68
CA GLN A 82 9.69 -9.37 -4.66
C GLN A 82 10.94 -10.02 -4.04
N PRO A 83 10.99 -11.36 -3.77
CA PRO A 83 12.20 -11.98 -3.26
C PRO A 83 13.40 -11.83 -4.21
N ALA A 84 13.22 -12.09 -5.51
CA ALA A 84 14.27 -11.92 -6.51
C ALA A 84 14.70 -10.45 -6.65
N LEU A 85 13.75 -9.51 -6.56
CA LEU A 85 14.05 -8.08 -6.52
C LEU A 85 14.87 -7.70 -5.27
N ALA A 86 14.56 -8.28 -4.12
CA ALA A 86 15.29 -8.06 -2.88
C ALA A 86 16.71 -8.64 -2.94
N ASP A 87 16.89 -9.83 -3.52
CA ASP A 87 18.21 -10.44 -3.72
C ASP A 87 19.08 -9.58 -4.64
N ALA A 88 18.52 -9.10 -5.75
CA ALA A 88 19.21 -8.19 -6.66
C ALA A 88 19.53 -6.84 -6.00
N ALA A 89 18.62 -6.31 -5.18
CA ALA A 89 18.86 -5.10 -4.39
C ALA A 89 20.03 -5.29 -3.42
N LYS A 90 20.05 -6.41 -2.68
CA LYS A 90 21.14 -6.75 -1.78
C LYS A 90 22.47 -6.86 -2.52
N ALA A 91 22.50 -7.57 -3.65
CA ALA A 91 23.70 -7.74 -4.47
C ALA A 91 24.21 -6.41 -5.06
N ALA A 92 23.31 -5.48 -5.38
CA ALA A 92 23.65 -4.15 -5.89
C ALA A 92 24.11 -3.16 -4.80
N GLY A 93 24.06 -3.55 -3.51
CA GLY A 93 24.45 -2.70 -2.39
C GLY A 93 23.38 -1.68 -1.97
N VAL A 94 22.11 -1.94 -2.29
CA VAL A 94 20.98 -1.13 -1.83
C VAL A 94 20.95 -1.11 -0.29
N LYS A 95 20.69 0.06 0.28
CA LYS A 95 20.70 0.29 1.74
C LYS A 95 19.39 -0.09 2.41
N LEU A 96 18.27 0.07 1.70
CA LEU A 96 16.93 -0.15 2.25
C LEU A 96 15.97 -0.70 1.19
N PHE A 97 15.14 -1.66 1.59
CA PHE A 97 14.05 -2.19 0.78
C PHE A 97 12.68 -1.81 1.36
N VAL A 98 11.77 -1.30 0.53
CA VAL A 98 10.39 -1.01 0.91
C VAL A 98 9.49 -2.02 0.20
N PRO A 99 9.06 -3.10 0.86
CA PRO A 99 8.20 -4.10 0.24
C PRO A 99 6.80 -3.55 -0.06
N SER A 100 6.09 -4.21 -0.97
CA SER A 100 4.71 -3.86 -1.32
C SER A 100 3.78 -4.30 -0.19
N GLU A 101 3.59 -3.42 0.80
CA GLU A 101 2.78 -3.62 2.00
C GLU A 101 1.43 -2.90 1.91
N TYR A 102 1.47 -1.57 1.95
CA TYR A 102 0.40 -0.58 1.69
C TYR A 102 -1.04 -1.05 1.93
N GLY A 103 -1.30 -1.48 3.15
CA GLY A 103 -2.62 -1.96 3.57
C GLY A 103 -2.64 -2.30 5.06
N ASN A 104 -3.19 -3.46 5.37
CA ASN A 104 -3.28 -4.03 6.70
C ASN A 104 -1.88 -4.35 7.28
N PRO A 105 -1.71 -4.31 8.60
CA PRO A 105 -0.53 -4.86 9.26
C PRO A 105 -0.31 -6.35 8.92
N THR A 106 0.91 -6.72 8.53
CA THR A 106 1.24 -8.09 8.08
C THR A 106 2.43 -8.74 8.80
N HIS A 107 3.04 -8.03 9.75
CA HIS A 107 4.23 -8.51 10.48
C HIS A 107 4.02 -9.81 11.29
N GLU A 108 2.77 -10.20 11.55
CA GLU A 108 2.39 -11.38 12.37
C GLU A 108 1.24 -12.19 11.76
N VAL A 109 1.03 -12.12 10.45
CA VAL A 109 -0.03 -12.92 9.82
C VAL A 109 0.29 -14.41 9.88
N SER A 110 -0.73 -15.23 10.16
CA SER A 110 -0.59 -16.68 10.19
C SER A 110 -0.28 -17.26 8.80
N ALA A 111 0.27 -18.47 8.77
CA ALA A 111 0.51 -19.19 7.51
C ALA A 111 -0.78 -19.44 6.71
N ASP A 112 -1.93 -19.48 7.38
CA ASP A 112 -3.24 -19.70 6.75
C ASP A 112 -3.85 -18.42 6.16
N SER A 113 -3.30 -17.24 6.48
CA SER A 113 -3.73 -15.96 5.93
C SER A 113 -3.48 -15.90 4.42
N LEU A 114 -4.38 -15.26 3.67
CA LEU A 114 -4.14 -14.93 2.25
C LEU A 114 -3.02 -13.90 2.06
N LEU A 115 -2.48 -13.33 3.14
CA LEU A 115 -1.34 -12.40 3.12
C LEU A 115 -0.02 -13.06 3.56
N HIS A 116 0.02 -14.38 3.77
CA HIS A 116 1.19 -15.09 4.29
C HIS A 116 2.49 -14.82 3.48
N PHE A 117 2.37 -14.56 2.18
CA PHE A 117 3.51 -14.24 1.32
C PHE A 117 4.23 -12.94 1.70
N LYS A 118 3.54 -11.98 2.35
CA LYS A 118 4.16 -10.75 2.88
C LYS A 118 5.05 -11.07 4.07
N ALA A 119 4.56 -11.86 5.03
CA ALA A 119 5.37 -12.34 6.15
C ALA A 119 6.58 -13.17 5.68
N ALA A 120 6.40 -14.02 4.67
CA ALA A 120 7.48 -14.77 4.05
C ALA A 120 8.55 -13.85 3.43
N LEU A 121 8.15 -12.76 2.76
CA LEU A 121 9.09 -11.75 2.25
C LEU A 121 9.83 -11.03 3.38
N HIS A 122 9.16 -10.70 4.49
CA HIS A 122 9.85 -10.09 5.64
C HIS A 122 10.91 -11.03 6.22
N GLN A 123 10.59 -12.33 6.32
CA GLN A 123 11.54 -13.34 6.76
C GLN A 123 12.71 -13.47 5.78
N HIS A 124 12.44 -13.41 4.48
CA HIS A 124 13.49 -13.41 3.45
C HIS A 124 14.43 -12.21 3.60
N LEU A 125 13.88 -10.99 3.73
CA LEU A 125 14.65 -9.75 3.93
C LEU A 125 15.57 -9.83 5.16
N ARG A 126 15.06 -10.38 6.27
CA ARG A 126 15.87 -10.66 7.47
C ARG A 126 16.98 -11.66 7.20
N THR A 127 16.68 -12.75 6.48
CA THR A 127 17.62 -13.83 6.18
C THR A 127 18.79 -13.34 5.31
N ILE A 128 18.52 -12.52 4.29
CA ILE A 128 19.56 -11.94 3.43
C ILE A 128 20.25 -10.71 4.04
N GLY A 129 19.79 -10.27 5.23
CA GLY A 129 20.32 -9.10 5.93
C GLY A 129 20.19 -7.81 5.11
N LEU A 130 19.08 -7.62 4.41
CA LEU A 130 18.75 -6.37 3.73
C LEU A 130 17.78 -5.57 4.61
N PRO A 131 18.19 -4.39 5.14
CA PRO A 131 17.28 -3.58 5.93
C PRO A 131 16.03 -3.21 5.16
N TYR A 132 14.89 -3.15 5.83
CA TYR A 132 13.61 -2.84 5.19
C TYR A 132 12.72 -1.92 6.01
N THR A 133 11.77 -1.25 5.39
CA THR A 133 10.73 -0.45 6.08
C THR A 133 9.35 -0.88 5.62
N LEU A 134 8.48 -1.23 6.56
CA LEU A 134 7.08 -1.58 6.27
C LEU A 134 6.21 -0.33 6.38
N TYR A 135 5.28 -0.15 5.44
CA TYR A 135 4.29 0.92 5.49
C TYR A 135 2.87 0.33 5.56
N TYR A 136 2.17 0.60 6.65
CA TYR A 136 0.76 0.25 6.81
C TYR A 136 -0.11 1.49 6.67
N THR A 137 -1.18 1.36 5.90
CA THR A 137 -1.93 2.51 5.38
C THR A 137 -3.45 2.34 5.51
N GLY A 138 -3.90 1.14 5.90
CA GLY A 138 -5.31 0.79 5.90
C GLY A 138 -5.86 0.76 4.47
N TRP A 139 -7.16 0.98 4.32
CA TRP A 139 -7.80 1.02 3.00
C TRP A 139 -7.60 2.37 2.31
N PHE A 140 -7.49 2.33 0.99
CA PHE A 140 -7.37 3.51 0.15
C PHE A 140 -8.71 4.22 -0.02
N SER A 141 -8.87 5.38 0.64
CA SER A 141 -10.10 6.19 0.60
C SER A 141 -10.40 6.81 -0.76
N ASP A 142 -9.44 6.80 -1.70
CA ASP A 142 -9.61 7.27 -3.08
C ASP A 142 -9.76 6.11 -4.09
N TYR A 143 -9.86 4.86 -3.63
CA TYR A 143 -9.87 3.69 -4.52
C TYR A 143 -10.80 2.56 -4.09
N ASN A 144 -10.89 2.26 -2.80
CA ASN A 144 -11.64 1.08 -2.33
C ASN A 144 -13.16 1.28 -2.31
N PHE A 145 -13.67 2.49 -2.52
CA PHE A 145 -15.11 2.77 -2.57
C PHE A 145 -15.72 2.53 -3.96
N ILE A 146 -15.59 1.30 -4.47
CA ILE A 146 -16.10 0.89 -5.78
C ILE A 146 -16.99 -0.37 -5.68
N PRO A 147 -17.83 -0.69 -6.68
CA PRO A 147 -18.78 -1.81 -6.61
C PRO A 147 -18.15 -3.18 -6.29
N PRO A 148 -16.95 -3.55 -6.79
CA PRO A 148 -16.30 -4.80 -6.39
C PRO A 148 -16.00 -4.93 -4.88
N PHE A 149 -15.89 -3.82 -4.16
CA PHE A 149 -15.75 -3.78 -2.71
C PHE A 149 -17.10 -3.61 -1.98
N GLY A 150 -18.22 -3.69 -2.71
CA GLY A 150 -19.56 -3.55 -2.16
C GLY A 150 -20.08 -2.11 -2.11
N PHE A 151 -19.35 -1.12 -2.62
CA PHE A 151 -19.76 0.29 -2.60
C PHE A 151 -20.38 0.69 -3.94
N ASP A 152 -21.71 0.60 -4.05
CA ASP A 152 -22.47 0.97 -5.24
C ASP A 152 -23.17 2.32 -5.03
N VAL A 153 -22.46 3.40 -5.39
CA VAL A 153 -22.97 4.77 -5.28
C VAL A 153 -24.16 5.00 -6.22
N ALA A 154 -24.17 4.38 -7.41
CA ALA A 154 -25.23 4.56 -8.40
C ALA A 154 -26.58 4.02 -7.90
N ASN A 155 -26.55 2.85 -7.25
CA ASN A 155 -27.74 2.23 -6.64
C ASN A 155 -27.89 2.54 -5.14
N LYS A 156 -27.10 3.47 -4.61
CA LYS A 156 -27.09 3.87 -3.19
C LYS A 156 -27.06 2.70 -2.22
N THR A 157 -26.24 1.70 -2.49
CA THR A 157 -26.16 0.47 -1.71
C THR A 157 -24.72 0.19 -1.28
N LEU A 158 -24.52 -0.01 0.02
CA LEU A 158 -23.24 -0.47 0.57
C LEU A 158 -23.42 -1.89 1.10
N THR A 159 -22.73 -2.85 0.50
CA THR A 159 -22.69 -4.24 0.93
C THR A 159 -21.47 -4.47 1.79
N ILE A 160 -21.70 -4.88 3.04
CA ILE A 160 -20.66 -5.03 4.07
C ILE A 160 -20.70 -6.44 4.66
N VAL A 161 -19.58 -6.86 5.27
CA VAL A 161 -19.49 -8.13 5.99
C VAL A 161 -19.72 -7.87 7.48
N GLY A 162 -20.54 -8.70 8.12
CA GLY A 162 -20.83 -8.63 9.55
C GLY A 162 -21.63 -7.40 9.96
N LYS A 163 -21.39 -6.93 11.19
CA LYS A 163 -22.14 -5.81 11.78
C LYS A 163 -21.62 -4.46 11.27
N GLY A 164 -20.37 -4.39 10.83
CA GLY A 164 -19.76 -3.17 10.31
C GLY A 164 -19.44 -2.11 11.36
N ASN A 165 -19.43 -2.49 12.65
CA ASN A 165 -19.11 -1.61 13.78
C ASN A 165 -17.61 -1.57 14.09
N THR A 166 -16.82 -2.45 13.48
CA THR A 166 -15.38 -2.49 13.68
C THR A 166 -14.72 -1.28 13.01
N PRO A 167 -13.87 -0.51 13.72
CA PRO A 167 -13.12 0.57 13.12
C PRO A 167 -12.14 0.08 12.05
N ILE A 168 -12.01 0.85 10.97
CA ILE A 168 -11.09 0.63 9.85
C ILE A 168 -10.32 1.92 9.61
N SER A 169 -9.01 1.80 9.44
CA SER A 169 -8.13 2.91 9.06
C SER A 169 -8.21 3.14 7.55
N PHE A 170 -8.29 4.40 7.14
CA PHE A 170 -8.35 4.82 5.74
C PHE A 170 -7.31 5.88 5.45
N THR A 171 -6.62 5.79 4.31
CA THR A 171 -5.66 6.81 3.86
C THR A 171 -5.69 6.92 2.34
N SER A 172 -5.71 8.13 1.78
CA SER A 172 -5.69 8.28 0.32
C SER A 172 -4.33 7.88 -0.25
N ARG A 173 -4.28 7.26 -1.45
CA ARG A 173 -2.99 6.92 -2.09
C ARG A 173 -2.06 8.12 -2.27
N PRO A 174 -2.54 9.34 -2.59
CA PRO A 174 -1.68 10.53 -2.59
C PRO A 174 -1.08 10.86 -1.23
N ASP A 175 -1.84 10.70 -0.16
CA ASP A 175 -1.36 10.89 1.21
C ASP A 175 -0.32 9.82 1.60
N VAL A 176 -0.57 8.57 1.24
CA VAL A 176 0.39 7.46 1.41
C VAL A 176 1.70 7.77 0.67
N ALA A 177 1.62 8.19 -0.58
CA ALA A 177 2.80 8.52 -1.39
C ALA A 177 3.60 9.69 -0.81
N HIS A 178 2.92 10.73 -0.32
CA HIS A 178 3.54 11.85 0.35
C HIS A 178 4.28 11.39 1.62
N PHE A 179 3.61 10.60 2.47
CA PHE A 179 4.20 10.07 3.71
C PHE A 179 5.44 9.20 3.45
N ILE A 180 5.36 8.27 2.49
CA ILE A 180 6.50 7.43 2.10
C ILE A 180 7.65 8.28 1.59
N ALA A 181 7.40 9.19 0.65
CA ALA A 181 8.45 10.04 0.09
C ALA A 181 9.09 10.93 1.16
N TYR A 182 8.29 11.55 2.02
CA TYR A 182 8.79 12.41 3.10
C TYR A 182 9.66 11.60 4.07
N THR A 183 9.15 10.49 4.60
CA THR A 183 9.87 9.70 5.60
C THR A 183 11.20 9.16 5.07
N LEU A 184 11.22 8.63 3.84
CA LEU A 184 12.46 8.12 3.22
C LEU A 184 13.48 9.22 2.92
N THR A 185 13.04 10.44 2.66
CA THR A 185 13.95 11.55 2.34
C THR A 185 14.33 12.38 3.56
N HIS A 186 13.61 12.34 4.67
CA HIS A 186 13.84 13.25 5.81
C HIS A 186 14.19 12.56 7.14
N LEU A 187 13.80 11.30 7.35
CA LEU A 187 14.11 10.61 8.60
C LEU A 187 15.51 9.99 8.56
N PRO A 188 16.29 10.07 9.66
CA PRO A 188 17.58 9.37 9.76
C PRO A 188 17.52 7.88 9.40
N GLU A 189 18.59 7.33 8.82
CA GLU A 189 18.62 5.93 8.35
C GLU A 189 18.25 4.92 9.46
N ASP A 190 18.68 5.16 10.71
CA ASP A 190 18.41 4.31 11.88
C ASP A 190 16.92 4.29 12.28
N LYS A 191 16.14 5.29 11.86
CA LYS A 191 14.68 5.34 12.06
C LYS A 191 13.90 4.63 10.97
N LEU A 192 14.56 4.25 9.87
CA LEU A 192 13.94 3.56 8.74
C LEU A 192 14.29 2.07 8.72
N GLN A 193 15.53 1.71 9.09
CA GLN A 193 15.99 0.33 9.04
C GLN A 193 15.20 -0.59 9.98
N ASN A 194 14.54 -1.60 9.40
CA ASN A 194 13.67 -2.57 10.07
C ASN A 194 12.47 -1.93 10.79
N ALA A 195 12.09 -0.71 10.39
CA ALA A 195 10.98 0.01 10.98
C ALA A 195 9.63 -0.42 10.38
N THR A 196 8.58 -0.27 11.17
CA THR A 196 7.19 -0.31 10.72
C THR A 196 6.60 1.07 10.91
N LEU A 197 6.11 1.68 9.84
CA LEU A 197 5.53 3.02 9.84
C LEU A 197 4.05 2.97 9.46
N GLY A 198 3.19 3.46 10.35
CA GLY A 198 1.76 3.58 10.11
C GLY A 198 1.36 4.98 9.67
N VAL A 199 0.38 5.10 8.78
CA VAL A 199 -0.25 6.38 8.41
C VAL A 199 -1.76 6.22 8.31
N GLU A 200 -2.51 7.16 8.90
CA GLU A 200 -3.98 7.12 8.95
C GLU A 200 -4.58 8.47 8.58
N GLY A 201 -5.37 8.53 7.51
CA GLY A 201 -6.13 9.72 7.11
C GLY A 201 -7.43 9.93 7.89
N ASP A 202 -8.14 8.84 8.13
CA ASP A 202 -9.38 8.81 8.90
C ASP A 202 -9.58 7.42 9.50
N ARG A 203 -10.40 7.33 10.55
CA ARG A 203 -10.84 6.06 11.11
C ARG A 203 -12.36 6.03 11.11
N ARG A 204 -12.93 5.05 10.43
CA ARG A 204 -14.39 4.90 10.25
C ARG A 204 -14.82 3.46 10.44
N THR A 205 -16.06 3.28 10.88
CA THR A 205 -16.74 1.98 10.79
C THR A 205 -17.53 1.92 9.48
N LEU A 206 -17.77 0.73 8.94
CA LEU A 206 -18.54 0.58 7.70
C LEU A 206 -19.97 1.11 7.85
N VAL A 207 -20.56 1.01 9.05
CA VAL A 207 -21.87 1.64 9.32
C VAL A 207 -21.80 3.17 9.32
N SER A 208 -20.71 3.76 9.84
CA SER A 208 -20.54 5.23 9.81
C SER A 208 -20.29 5.76 8.39
N LEU A 209 -19.75 4.92 7.50
CA LEU A 209 -19.59 5.29 6.09
C LEU A 209 -20.92 5.55 5.41
N LYS A 210 -22.01 4.87 5.80
CA LYS A 210 -23.36 5.17 5.29
C LYS A 210 -23.65 6.66 5.41
N GLN A 211 -23.52 7.22 6.61
CA GLN A 211 -23.77 8.64 6.85
C GLN A 211 -22.83 9.52 6.03
N THR A 212 -21.54 9.15 5.94
CA THR A 212 -20.57 9.91 5.12
C THR A 212 -20.96 9.92 3.64
N PHE A 213 -21.44 8.79 3.10
CA PHE A 213 -21.90 8.70 1.70
C PHE A 213 -23.18 9.52 1.48
N GLU A 214 -24.12 9.49 2.43
CA GLU A 214 -25.35 10.30 2.37
C GLU A 214 -25.04 11.80 2.39
N GLU A 215 -24.06 12.23 3.20
CA GLU A 215 -23.59 13.62 3.27
C GLU A 215 -22.87 14.06 1.99
N VAL A 216 -22.11 13.17 1.34
CA VAL A 216 -21.30 13.51 0.15
C VAL A 216 -22.10 13.41 -1.15
N PHE A 217 -22.86 12.33 -1.34
CA PHE A 217 -23.56 12.03 -2.59
C PHE A 217 -25.05 12.35 -2.55
N GLY A 218 -25.61 12.59 -1.36
CA GLY A 218 -27.01 12.95 -1.16
C GLY A 218 -27.99 11.77 -1.25
N GLY A 219 -29.07 11.89 -0.48
CA GLY A 219 -30.16 10.90 -0.39
C GLY A 219 -29.76 9.67 0.42
N GLU A 220 -30.74 8.80 0.68
CA GLU A 220 -30.59 7.66 1.59
C GLU A 220 -29.84 6.49 0.94
N PHE A 221 -28.89 5.91 1.69
CA PHE A 221 -28.17 4.71 1.30
C PHE A 221 -28.68 3.48 2.05
N LYS A 222 -28.70 2.32 1.40
CA LYS A 222 -29.02 1.04 2.04
C LYS A 222 -27.75 0.32 2.46
N LEU A 223 -27.72 -0.20 3.69
CA LEU A 223 -26.74 -1.20 4.11
C LEU A 223 -27.27 -2.61 3.84
N VAL A 224 -26.47 -3.42 3.16
CA VAL A 224 -26.70 -4.85 2.97
C VAL A 224 -25.63 -5.59 3.75
N HIS A 225 -26.06 -6.36 4.73
CA HIS A 225 -25.16 -7.13 5.58
C HIS A 225 -25.02 -8.55 5.04
N ARG A 226 -23.79 -9.01 4.92
CA ARG A 226 -23.45 -10.41 4.67
C ARG A 226 -23.01 -11.06 5.97
N ASP A 227 -23.38 -12.31 6.15
CA ASP A 227 -23.03 -13.06 7.37
C ASP A 227 -21.51 -13.29 7.45
N THR A 228 -20.93 -13.07 8.64
CA THR A 228 -19.48 -13.17 8.85
C THR A 228 -18.99 -14.61 8.68
N ASP A 229 -19.73 -15.59 9.20
CA ASP A 229 -19.32 -17.00 9.19
C ASP A 229 -19.44 -17.59 7.78
N GLU A 230 -20.48 -17.22 7.04
CA GLU A 230 -20.62 -17.59 5.63
C GLU A 230 -19.47 -17.05 4.77
N VAL A 231 -19.08 -15.79 4.99
CA VAL A 231 -17.96 -15.17 4.28
C VAL A 231 -16.63 -15.81 4.70
N ALA A 232 -16.43 -16.08 5.99
CA ALA A 232 -15.23 -16.76 6.47
C ALA A 232 -15.08 -18.16 5.86
N LYS A 233 -16.17 -18.93 5.80
CA LYS A 233 -16.19 -20.24 5.14
C LYS A 233 -15.89 -20.10 3.64
N LEU A 234 -16.49 -19.12 2.96
CA LEU A 234 -16.23 -18.85 1.55
C LEU A 234 -14.74 -18.55 1.29
N VAL A 235 -14.13 -17.72 2.14
CA VAL A 235 -12.70 -17.39 2.09
C VAL A 235 -11.83 -18.62 2.33
N GLN A 236 -12.19 -19.47 3.28
CA GLN A 236 -11.48 -20.71 3.55
C GLN A 236 -11.53 -21.67 2.35
N GLU A 237 -12.70 -21.83 1.73
CA GLU A 237 -12.92 -22.77 0.63
C GLU A 237 -12.33 -22.30 -0.70
N LYS A 238 -12.50 -21.01 -1.03
CA LYS A 238 -12.14 -20.45 -2.34
C LYS A 238 -10.84 -19.65 -2.37
N ARG A 239 -10.27 -19.36 -1.21
CA ARG A 239 -8.94 -18.75 -1.04
C ARG A 239 -8.78 -17.49 -1.91
N GLU A 240 -7.74 -17.40 -2.73
CA GLU A 240 -7.40 -16.23 -3.54
C GLU A 240 -8.48 -15.86 -4.56
N ALA A 241 -9.36 -16.81 -4.95
CA ALA A 241 -10.45 -16.53 -5.89
C ALA A 241 -11.50 -15.56 -5.32
N VAL A 242 -11.54 -15.38 -3.99
CA VAL A 242 -12.43 -14.47 -3.27
C VAL A 242 -11.64 -13.44 -2.45
N PHE A 243 -10.50 -12.99 -2.98
CA PHE A 243 -9.62 -12.06 -2.27
C PHE A 243 -10.31 -10.78 -1.79
N LEU A 244 -11.29 -10.24 -2.54
CA LEU A 244 -12.03 -9.06 -2.10
C LEU A 244 -12.93 -9.36 -0.89
N ASP A 245 -13.54 -10.54 -0.83
CA ASP A 245 -14.29 -11.00 0.34
C ASP A 245 -13.39 -11.12 1.58
N TYR A 246 -12.16 -11.63 1.39
CA TYR A 246 -11.14 -11.66 2.44
C TYR A 246 -10.80 -10.26 2.95
N ILE A 247 -10.64 -9.27 2.06
CA ILE A 247 -10.39 -7.89 2.49
C ILE A 247 -11.56 -7.36 3.33
N LEU A 248 -12.80 -7.52 2.87
CA LEU A 248 -13.97 -7.07 3.64
C LEU A 248 -14.09 -7.78 4.99
N LEU A 249 -13.85 -9.09 5.03
CA LEU A 249 -13.81 -9.88 6.26
C LEU A 249 -12.71 -9.37 7.22
N SER A 250 -11.50 -9.12 6.72
CA SER A 250 -10.40 -8.59 7.54
C SER A 250 -10.75 -7.22 8.17
N GLY A 251 -11.56 -6.41 7.49
CA GLY A 251 -12.12 -5.18 8.03
C GLY A 251 -13.05 -5.41 9.23
N GLU A 252 -13.99 -6.35 9.10
CA GLU A 252 -14.90 -6.73 10.19
C GLU A 252 -14.15 -7.36 11.38
N LEU A 253 -13.12 -8.16 11.11
CA LEU A 253 -12.27 -8.79 12.14
C LEU A 253 -11.29 -7.82 12.83
N GLY A 254 -11.19 -6.57 12.35
CA GLY A 254 -10.36 -5.53 12.97
C GLY A 254 -8.90 -5.55 12.54
N GLU A 255 -8.55 -6.32 11.53
CA GLU A 255 -7.17 -6.52 11.06
C GLU A 255 -6.63 -5.36 10.22
N VAL A 256 -7.44 -4.33 9.96
CA VAL A 256 -7.10 -3.17 9.11
C VAL A 256 -6.70 -1.96 9.95
N GLN A 257 -6.85 -2.02 11.28
CA GLN A 257 -6.56 -0.90 12.14
C GLN A 257 -5.06 -0.64 12.26
N ILE A 258 -4.70 0.64 12.25
CA ILE A 258 -3.31 1.08 12.46
C ILE A 258 -3.22 1.66 13.87
N ASP A 259 -2.73 0.87 14.81
CA ASP A 259 -2.72 1.27 16.23
C ASP A 259 -1.70 2.37 16.54
N ASN A 260 -0.66 2.50 15.71
CA ASN A 260 0.39 3.50 15.89
C ASN A 260 0.59 4.31 14.59
N ALA A 261 -0.41 5.10 14.21
CA ALA A 261 -0.28 6.02 13.08
C ALA A 261 0.67 7.17 13.43
N GLN A 262 1.67 7.39 12.59
CA GLN A 262 2.78 8.32 12.83
C GLN A 262 2.71 9.55 11.93
N ASN A 263 1.50 10.07 11.69
CA ASN A 263 1.25 11.23 10.82
C ASN A 263 2.14 12.43 11.18
N SER A 264 2.45 12.62 12.47
CA SER A 264 3.30 13.69 12.99
C SER A 264 4.75 13.65 12.51
N LEU A 265 5.20 12.56 11.88
CA LEU A 265 6.51 12.50 11.22
C LEU A 265 6.61 13.48 10.04
N VAL A 266 5.48 13.91 9.46
CA VAL A 266 5.42 14.94 8.42
C VAL A 266 4.91 16.25 9.04
N PRO A 267 5.77 17.26 9.27
CA PRO A 267 5.39 18.49 9.98
C PRO A 267 4.29 19.27 9.25
N GLY A 268 3.23 19.63 9.99
CA GLY A 268 2.14 20.48 9.48
C GLY A 268 1.23 19.83 8.45
N TRP A 269 1.45 18.56 8.10
CA TRP A 269 0.61 17.84 7.17
C TRP A 269 -0.61 17.23 7.85
N GLN A 270 -1.75 17.28 7.17
CA GLN A 270 -3.00 16.65 7.57
C GLN A 270 -3.49 15.80 6.40
N PRO A 271 -3.47 14.46 6.50
CA PRO A 271 -4.02 13.60 5.46
C PRO A 271 -5.53 13.80 5.29
N LEU A 272 -6.05 13.46 4.11
CA LEU A 272 -7.47 13.62 3.82
C LEU A 272 -8.33 12.67 4.68
N THR A 273 -9.41 13.21 5.23
CA THR A 273 -10.50 12.42 5.81
C THR A 273 -11.20 11.61 4.70
N VAL A 274 -11.98 10.58 5.08
CA VAL A 274 -12.76 9.82 4.09
C VAL A 274 -13.76 10.71 3.36
N ALA A 275 -14.45 11.61 4.07
CA ALA A 275 -15.38 12.56 3.45
C ALA A 275 -14.69 13.49 2.44
N ALA A 276 -13.48 13.97 2.76
CA ALA A 276 -12.70 14.83 1.86
C ALA A 276 -12.17 14.07 0.65
N ALA A 277 -11.74 12.81 0.83
CA ALA A 277 -11.33 11.95 -0.26
C ALA A 277 -12.49 11.62 -1.21
N LEU A 278 -13.66 11.25 -0.67
CA LEU A 278 -14.86 10.99 -1.46
C LEU A 278 -15.21 12.19 -2.35
N LYS A 279 -15.34 13.40 -1.79
CA LYS A 279 -15.65 14.63 -2.55
C LYS A 279 -14.63 14.97 -3.65
N LYS A 280 -13.39 14.51 -3.51
CA LYS A 280 -12.30 14.85 -4.42
C LYS A 280 -12.14 13.84 -5.55
N TYR A 281 -12.42 12.57 -5.28
CA TYR A 281 -12.06 11.46 -6.18
C TYR A 281 -13.25 10.68 -6.72
N PHE A 282 -14.46 10.90 -6.21
CA PHE A 282 -15.71 10.26 -6.63
C PHE A 282 -16.77 11.32 -6.94
#